data_AF-A0A127SI80-F1
#
_entry.id   AF-A0A127SI80-F1
#
_cell.length_a   1.000
_cell.length_b   1.000
_cell.length_c   1.000
_cell.angle_alpha   90.00
_cell.angle_beta   90.00
_cell.angle_gamma   90.00
#
_symmetry.space_group_name_H-M   'P 1'
#
loop_
_entity.id
_entity.type
_entity.pdbx_description
1 polymer ?
#
loop_
_entity_poly.entity_id
_entity_poly.type
_entity_poly.pdbx_seq_one_letter_code
_entity_poly.pdbx_strand_id
1 'polypeptide(L)'
;MTPGCTTEACDFRDNLARLSSRGFTVLGISKDPLDKLIRFRERDHLTFPLLSDADLTVHRLYGAYGEKKLYGKVYEGVIRSTFVIDGDGVIRVARY
;
A
#
# COMPACT_ATOMS: atom_id res chain seq x y z
N MET A 1 -3.48 -9.49 8.38
CA MET A 1 -3.79 -8.14 7.85
C MET A 1 -5.25 -7.80 8.15
N THR A 2 -5.65 -6.52 8.16
CA THR A 2 -7.07 -6.13 8.40
C THR A 2 -7.95 -6.47 7.18
N PRO A 3 -9.30 -6.55 7.32
CA PRO A 3 -10.18 -6.89 6.19
C PRO A 3 -10.01 -5.94 4.99
N GLY A 4 -10.05 -4.63 5.22
CA GLY A 4 -9.92 -3.65 4.13
C GLY A 4 -8.57 -3.66 3.43
N CYS A 5 -7.47 -3.96 4.13
CA CYS A 5 -6.16 -4.11 3.50
C CYS A 5 -6.05 -5.44 2.73
N THR A 6 -6.68 -6.50 3.22
CA THR A 6 -6.75 -7.79 2.54
C THR A 6 -7.52 -7.66 1.21
N THR A 7 -8.70 -7.03 1.22
CA THR A 7 -9.51 -6.83 0.02
C THR A 7 -8.77 -6.07 -1.07
N GLU A 8 -8.13 -4.95 -0.71
CA GLU A 8 -7.35 -4.14 -1.67
C GLU A 8 -6.17 -4.91 -2.26
N ALA A 9 -5.37 -5.60 -1.44
CA ALA A 9 -4.22 -6.36 -1.92
C ALA A 9 -4.63 -7.51 -2.85
N CYS A 10 -5.72 -8.22 -2.51
CA CYS A 10 -6.27 -9.27 -3.36
C CYS A 10 -6.78 -8.72 -4.71
N ASP A 11 -7.45 -7.56 -4.73
CA ASP A 11 -7.90 -6.94 -5.97
C ASP A 11 -6.73 -6.56 -6.89
N PHE A 12 -5.63 -6.03 -6.33
CA PHE A 12 -4.40 -5.81 -7.09
C PHE A 12 -3.77 -7.12 -7.61
N ARG A 13 -3.73 -8.17 -6.78
CA ARG A 13 -3.24 -9.50 -7.18
C ARG A 13 -4.06 -10.02 -8.38
N ASP A 14 -5.39 -9.96 -8.29
CA ASP A 14 -6.30 -10.51 -9.28
C ASP A 14 -6.24 -9.73 -10.60
N ASN A 15 -5.85 -8.45 -10.57
CA ASN A 15 -5.68 -7.59 -11.74
C ASN A 15 -4.22 -7.43 -12.19
N LEU A 16 -3.25 -8.11 -11.56
CA LEU A 16 -1.82 -7.87 -11.78
C LEU A 16 -1.40 -8.11 -13.24
N ALA A 17 -1.95 -9.14 -13.89
CA ALA A 17 -1.65 -9.43 -15.30
C ALA A 17 -2.09 -8.30 -16.24
N ARG A 18 -3.24 -7.68 -15.97
CA ARG A 18 -3.76 -6.53 -16.74
C ARG A 18 -2.93 -5.27 -16.53
N LEU A 19 -2.43 -5.06 -15.30
CA LEU A 19 -1.55 -3.94 -14.99
C LEU A 19 -0.17 -4.12 -15.62
N SER A 20 0.38 -5.33 -15.52
CA SER A 20 1.68 -5.70 -16.10
C SER A 20 1.68 -5.62 -17.63
N SER A 21 0.60 -6.05 -18.31
CA SER A 21 0.50 -5.91 -19.77
C SER A 21 0.45 -4.47 -20.26
N ARG A 22 0.22 -3.51 -19.35
CA ARG A 22 0.26 -2.06 -19.60
C ARG A 22 1.56 -1.42 -19.10
N GLY A 23 2.54 -2.21 -18.67
CA GLY A 23 3.85 -1.74 -18.21
C GLY A 23 3.90 -1.30 -16.74
N PHE A 24 2.85 -1.52 -15.94
CA PHE A 24 2.86 -1.17 -14.53
C PHE A 24 3.52 -2.24 -13.67
N THR A 25 4.38 -1.81 -12.75
CA THR A 25 4.83 -2.60 -11.61
C THR A 25 4.02 -2.19 -10.38
N VAL A 26 3.46 -3.17 -9.67
CA VAL A 26 2.67 -2.92 -8.44
C VAL A 26 3.52 -3.20 -7.22
N LEU A 27 3.51 -2.27 -6.26
CA LEU A 27 4.16 -2.41 -4.95
C LEU A 27 3.13 -2.10 -3.87
N GLY A 28 3.00 -2.99 -2.88
CA GLY A 28 2.25 -2.70 -1.66
C GLY A 28 3.19 -2.17 -0.57
N ILE A 29 2.76 -1.20 0.23
CA ILE A 29 3.56 -0.66 1.33
C ILE A 29 2.70 -0.53 2.60
N SER A 30 3.25 -0.91 3.75
CA SER A 30 2.63 -0.64 5.05
C SER A 30 3.70 -0.47 6.13
N LYS A 31 3.29 -0.05 7.32
CA LYS A 31 4.18 0.01 8.50
C LYS A 31 4.36 -1.33 9.22
N ASP A 32 3.83 -2.42 8.65
CA ASP A 32 3.90 -3.74 9.27
C ASP A 32 5.33 -4.32 9.14
N PRO A 33 5.82 -5.05 10.16
CA PRO A 33 7.12 -5.68 10.10
C PRO A 33 7.16 -6.80 9.04
N LEU A 34 8.38 -7.12 8.59
CA LEU A 34 8.61 -8.10 7.51
C LEU A 34 7.98 -9.47 7.77
N ASP A 35 8.07 -10.00 8.99
CA ASP A 35 7.49 -11.31 9.35
C ASP A 35 5.97 -11.35 9.13
N LYS A 36 5.29 -10.25 9.45
CA LYS A 36 3.85 -10.10 9.23
C LYS A 36 3.51 -9.97 7.73
N LEU A 37 4.34 -9.27 6.96
CA LEU A 37 4.18 -9.16 5.51
C LEU A 37 4.43 -10.49 4.79
N ILE A 38 5.42 -11.27 5.22
CA ILE A 38 5.70 -12.62 4.70
C ILE A 38 4.50 -13.52 4.91
N ARG A 39 3.98 -13.60 6.14
CA ARG A 39 2.77 -14.39 6.45
C ARG A 39 1.56 -13.92 5.65
N PHE A 40 1.42 -12.61 5.44
CA PHE A 40 0.32 -12.06 4.64
C PHE A 40 0.41 -12.46 3.18
N ARG A 41 1.61 -12.35 2.59
CA ARG A 41 1.90 -12.78 1.23
C ARG A 41 1.60 -14.27 1.03
N GLU A 42 2.04 -15.12 1.96
CA GLU A 42 1.83 -16.56 1.89
C GLU A 42 0.35 -16.93 2.03
N ARG A 43 -0.32 -16.40 3.06
CA ARG A 43 -1.73 -16.70 3.36
C ARG A 43 -2.68 -16.27 2.25
N ASP A 44 -2.46 -15.10 1.65
CA ASP A 44 -3.34 -14.52 0.64
C ASP A 44 -2.77 -14.64 -0.78
N HIS A 45 -1.72 -15.45 -0.97
CA HIS A 45 -1.10 -15.74 -2.27
C HIS A 45 -0.75 -14.47 -3.09
N LEU A 46 -0.22 -13.44 -2.43
CA LEU A 46 0.10 -12.18 -3.09
C LEU A 46 1.37 -12.35 -3.94
N THR A 47 1.24 -12.02 -5.24
CA THR A 47 2.29 -12.26 -6.24
C THR A 47 3.12 -11.02 -6.58
N PHE A 48 2.92 -9.92 -5.86
CA PHE A 48 3.68 -8.68 -6.00
C PHE A 48 4.44 -8.32 -4.70
N PRO A 49 5.48 -7.46 -4.77
CA PRO A 49 6.26 -7.09 -3.60
C PRO A 49 5.46 -6.31 -2.55
N LEU A 50 5.70 -6.63 -1.27
CA LEU A 50 5.21 -5.88 -0.12
C LEU A 50 6.41 -5.28 0.62
N LEU A 51 6.36 -3.98 0.85
CA LEU A 51 7.41 -3.19 1.48
C LEU A 51 7.03 -2.87 2.93
N SER A 52 8.00 -3.03 3.83
CA SER A 52 7.88 -2.65 5.24
C SER A 52 8.48 -1.27 5.45
N ASP A 53 7.64 -0.28 5.73
CA ASP A 53 8.01 1.09 6.11
C ASP A 53 7.79 1.29 7.63
N ALA A 54 8.51 0.50 8.43
CA ALA A 54 8.28 0.41 9.87
C ALA A 54 8.57 1.73 10.62
N ASP A 55 9.46 2.57 10.08
CA ASP A 55 9.82 3.89 10.62
C ASP A 55 8.92 5.03 10.09
N LEU A 56 7.99 4.71 9.18
CA LEU A 56 7.07 5.63 8.51
C LEU A 56 7.76 6.66 7.60
N THR A 57 9.00 6.42 7.17
CA THR A 57 9.74 7.36 6.32
C THR A 57 9.02 7.60 5.00
N VAL A 58 8.63 6.55 4.28
CA VAL A 58 7.94 6.68 2.99
C VAL A 58 6.53 7.23 3.17
N HIS A 59 5.79 6.76 4.17
CA HIS A 59 4.43 7.27 4.41
C HIS A 59 4.43 8.79 4.67
N ARG A 60 5.40 9.31 5.44
CA ARG A 60 5.52 10.75 5.68
C ARG A 60 5.91 11.51 4.41
N LEU A 61 6.89 11.02 3.64
CA LEU A 61 7.31 11.65 2.38
C LEU A 61 6.17 11.77 1.36
N TYR A 62 5.25 10.80 1.35
CA TYR A 62 4.12 10.76 0.43
C TYR A 62 2.84 11.41 1.00
N GLY A 63 2.88 11.95 2.22
CA GLY A 63 1.69 12.51 2.89
C GLY A 63 0.63 11.45 3.25
N ALA A 64 1.00 10.18 3.27
CA ALA A 64 0.14 9.03 3.57
C ALA A 64 0.13 8.66 5.07
N TYR A 65 0.54 9.59 5.94
CA TYR A 65 0.45 9.46 7.40
C TYR A 65 -0.03 10.78 7.99
N GLY A 66 -1.05 10.73 8.84
CA GLY A 66 -1.57 11.93 9.46
C GLY A 66 -2.81 11.67 10.31
N GLU A 67 -3.47 12.76 10.70
CA GLU A 67 -4.64 12.73 11.56
C GLU A 67 -5.84 12.04 10.90
N LYS A 68 -6.50 11.19 11.68
CA LYS A 68 -7.78 10.56 11.37
C LYS A 68 -8.75 10.80 12.51
N LYS A 69 -9.98 11.18 12.15
CA LYS A 69 -11.09 11.27 13.10
C LYS A 69 -11.87 9.97 13.09
N LEU A 70 -11.83 9.24 14.20
CA LEU A 70 -12.64 8.04 14.41
C LEU A 70 -13.49 8.23 15.64
N TYR A 71 -14.82 8.24 15.47
CA TYR A 71 -15.79 8.43 16.56
C TYR A 71 -15.50 9.66 17.44
N GLY A 72 -15.15 10.79 16.82
CA GLY A 72 -14.85 12.05 17.52
C GLY A 72 -13.48 12.10 18.21
N LYS A 73 -12.70 11.02 18.17
CA LYS A 73 -11.32 10.99 18.66
C LYS A 73 -10.33 11.14 17.50
N VAL A 74 -9.32 11.99 17.70
CA VAL A 74 -8.23 12.21 16.76
C VAL A 74 -7.13 11.19 17.04
N TYR A 75 -6.69 10.49 16.02
CA TYR A 75 -5.56 9.56 16.07
C TYR A 75 -4.70 9.74 14.83
N GLU A 76 -3.38 9.63 14.95
CA GLU A 76 -2.50 9.59 13.78
C GLU A 76 -2.36 8.17 13.24
N GLY A 77 -2.38 8.03 11.92
CA GLY A 77 -2.21 6.73 11.28
C GLY A 77 -2.00 6.79 9.77
N VAL A 78 -1.67 5.63 9.22
CA VAL A 78 -1.48 5.43 7.77
C VAL A 78 -2.79 5.69 7.03
N ILE A 79 -2.79 6.64 6.09
CA ILE A 79 -3.90 6.98 5.18
C ILE A 79 -3.79 6.09 3.94
N ARG A 80 -4.87 5.36 3.60
CA ARG A 80 -4.85 4.42 2.47
C ARG A 80 -4.74 5.24 1.19
N SER A 81 -3.59 5.15 0.54
CA SER A 81 -3.26 6.00 -0.59
C SER A 81 -2.74 5.16 -1.77
N THR A 82 -2.98 5.62 -3.00
CA THR A 82 -2.46 4.99 -4.22
C THR A 82 -1.82 6.05 -5.10
N PHE A 83 -0.61 5.76 -5.57
CA PHE A 83 0.16 6.65 -6.44
C PHE A 83 0.49 5.96 -7.76
N VAL A 84 0.45 6.71 -8.86
CA VAL A 84 0.99 6.28 -10.15
C VAL A 84 2.21 7.12 -10.44
N ILE A 85 3.37 6.46 -10.49
CA ILE A 85 4.69 7.06 -10.73
C ILE A 85 5.16 6.59 -12.10
N ASP A 86 5.61 7.51 -12.95
CA ASP A 86 6.14 7.16 -14.26
C ASP A 86 7.65 6.87 -14.23
N GLY A 87 8.23 6.59 -15.41
CA GLY A 87 9.65 6.22 -15.55
C GLY A 87 10.64 7.32 -15.18
N ASP A 88 10.21 8.58 -15.14
CA ASP A 88 11.02 9.73 -14.72
C ASP A 88 10.88 10.01 -13.20
N GLY A 89 10.13 9.17 -12.49
CA GLY A 89 9.87 9.32 -11.06
C GLY A 89 8.79 10.36 -10.73
N VAL A 90 8.01 10.81 -11.71
CA VAL A 90 6.98 11.83 -11.50
C VAL A 90 5.65 11.19 -11.09
N ILE A 91 5.06 11.69 -10.01
CA ILE A 91 3.70 11.28 -9.59
C ILE A 91 2.70 11.87 -10.59
N ARG A 92 2.08 11.02 -11.40
CA ARG A 92 1.01 11.38 -12.34
C ARG A 92 -0.38 11.33 -11.72
N VAL A 93 -0.57 10.49 -10.71
CA VAL A 93 -1.81 10.38 -9.95
C VAL A 93 -1.48 10.17 -8.47
N ALA A 94 -2.18 10.90 -7.60
CA ALA A 94 -2.18 10.68 -6.15
C ALA A 94 -3.64 10.57 -5.68
N ARG A 95 -3.95 9.52 -4.93
CA ARG A 95 -5.25 9.31 -4.27
C ARG A 95 -4.99 9.01 -2.80
N TYR A 96 -5.72 9.68 -1.90
CA TYR A 96 -5.63 9.58 -0.44
C TYR A 96 -6.97 9.11 0.15
#